data_AF-A0AAD6B9Y8-F1
#
_entry.id   AF-A0AAD6B9Y8-F1
#
_cell.length_a   1.000
_cell.length_b   1.000
_cell.length_c   1.000
_cell.angle_alpha   90.00
_cell.angle_beta   90.00
_cell.angle_gamma   90.00
#
_symmetry.space_group_name_H-M   'P 1'
#
loop_
_entity.id
_entity.type
_entity.pdbx_description
1 polymer ?
#
loop_
_entity_poly.entity_id
_entity_poly.type
_entity_poly.pdbx_seq_one_letter_code
_entity_poly.pdbx_strand_id
1 'polypeptide(L)'
;MMGYGKLCLLLLLSSYTLALASRFRTYKKYVYQYTTESRNGMVGTANLKNGPKVSCQVEIEVPQTCRFVMHTRDCALSEVSAMDPQGQPVYSQARGFAAFQAAMEKNSLKFTVEEIAVAQLYPETDEPVNILNIKRGIVSALMVPVIEDETKSFM
;
A
#
# COMPACT_ATOMS: atom_id res chain seq x y z
N MET A 1 30.40 -9.80 -29.68
CA MET A 1 29.76 -10.62 -28.62
C MET A 1 29.13 -9.68 -27.58
N MET A 2 27.87 -9.28 -27.75
CA MET A 2 27.19 -8.34 -26.83
C MET A 2 25.66 -8.52 -26.83
N GLY A 3 25.19 -9.70 -27.27
CA GLY A 3 23.76 -9.97 -27.53
C GLY A 3 23.05 -10.77 -26.44
N TYR A 4 23.74 -11.65 -25.71
CA TYR A 4 23.10 -12.55 -24.74
C TYR A 4 22.62 -11.83 -23.47
N GLY A 5 23.40 -10.88 -22.93
CA GLY A 5 22.98 -10.11 -21.75
C GLY A 5 21.76 -9.21 -22.03
N LYS A 6 21.70 -8.61 -23.22
CA LYS A 6 20.57 -7.77 -23.65
C LYS A 6 19.31 -8.61 -23.94
N LEU A 7 19.47 -9.80 -24.53
CA LEU A 7 18.35 -10.71 -24.80
C LEU A 7 17.76 -11.28 -23.51
N CYS A 8 18.61 -11.66 -22.54
CA CYS A 8 18.16 -12.14 -21.24
C CYS A 8 17.43 -11.05 -20.45
N LEU A 9 17.95 -9.81 -20.49
CA LEU A 9 17.30 -8.65 -19.88
C LEU A 9 15.92 -8.39 -20.51
N LEU A 10 15.80 -8.44 -21.84
CA LEU A 10 14.52 -8.28 -22.56
C LEU A 10 13.51 -9.37 -22.26
N LEU A 11 13.95 -10.62 -22.13
CA LEU A 11 13.06 -11.74 -21.79
C LEU A 11 12.53 -11.62 -20.37
N LEU A 12 13.39 -11.26 -19.41
CA LEU A 12 12.98 -10.93 -18.05
C LEU A 12 12.00 -9.76 -18.03
N LEU A 13 12.28 -8.67 -18.77
CA LEU A 13 11.37 -7.52 -18.88
C LEU A 13 9.96 -7.91 -19.38
N SER A 14 9.86 -8.90 -20.28
CA SER A 14 8.58 -9.35 -20.82
C SER A 14 7.76 -10.24 -19.87
N SER A 15 8.39 -11.06 -19.04
CA SER A 15 7.69 -11.98 -18.15
C SER A 15 7.07 -11.27 -16.93
N TYR A 16 7.70 -10.20 -16.42
CA TYR A 16 7.22 -9.51 -15.22
C TYR A 16 6.07 -8.53 -15.48
N THR A 17 6.12 -7.81 -16.60
CA THR A 17 4.96 -7.00 -17.05
C THR A 17 3.70 -7.87 -17.21
N LEU A 18 3.90 -9.15 -17.57
CA LEU A 18 2.85 -10.17 -17.61
C LEU A 18 2.27 -10.50 -16.23
N ALA A 19 3.08 -10.53 -15.17
CA ALA A 19 2.65 -10.92 -13.82
C ALA A 19 1.71 -9.89 -13.17
N LEU A 20 2.01 -8.59 -13.28
CA LEU A 20 1.11 -7.55 -12.77
C LEU A 20 -0.17 -7.44 -13.60
N ALA A 21 -0.06 -7.57 -14.93
CA ALA A 21 -1.21 -7.64 -15.83
C ALA A 21 -2.10 -8.87 -15.56
N SER A 22 -1.53 -9.97 -15.06
CA SER A 22 -2.27 -11.14 -14.60
C SER A 22 -3.10 -10.84 -13.35
N ARG A 23 -2.53 -10.09 -12.39
CA ARG A 23 -3.21 -9.73 -11.13
C ARG A 23 -4.28 -8.66 -11.33
N PHE A 24 -3.96 -7.60 -12.07
CA PHE A 24 -4.83 -6.44 -12.28
C PHE A 24 -5.27 -6.33 -13.73
N ARG A 25 -6.52 -6.76 -13.99
CA ARG A 25 -7.16 -6.69 -15.31
C ARG A 25 -7.66 -5.28 -15.57
N THR A 26 -7.53 -4.86 -16.83
CA THR A 26 -8.05 -3.58 -17.29
C THR A 26 -9.57 -3.50 -17.15
N TYR A 27 -10.06 -2.27 -16.95
CA TYR A 27 -11.48 -1.94 -16.75
C TYR A 27 -12.11 -2.69 -15.58
N LYS A 28 -11.31 -3.06 -14.58
CA LYS A 28 -11.77 -3.62 -13.30
C LYS A 28 -11.48 -2.66 -12.16
N LYS A 29 -12.33 -2.76 -11.14
CA LYS A 29 -12.16 -2.13 -9.84
C LYS A 29 -11.93 -3.22 -8.81
N TYR A 30 -10.90 -3.05 -7.99
CA TYR A 30 -10.54 -3.92 -6.89
C TYR A 30 -10.74 -3.17 -5.58
N VAL A 31 -11.38 -3.80 -4.60
CA VAL A 31 -11.65 -3.17 -3.30
C VAL A 31 -10.95 -3.97 -2.21
N TYR A 32 -10.16 -3.27 -1.40
CA TYR A 32 -9.37 -3.84 -0.31
C TYR A 32 -9.70 -3.15 1.00
N GLN A 33 -9.65 -3.90 2.11
CA GLN A 33 -9.56 -3.31 3.43
C GLN A 33 -8.09 -3.18 3.82
N TYR A 34 -7.59 -1.95 3.91
CA TYR A 34 -6.23 -1.67 4.33
C TYR A 34 -6.20 -1.33 5.82
N THR A 35 -5.23 -1.88 6.55
CA THR A 35 -4.96 -1.51 7.95
C THR A 35 -3.46 -1.51 8.19
N THR A 36 -2.98 -0.46 8.84
CA THR A 36 -1.59 -0.34 9.28
C THR A 36 -1.53 0.25 10.68
N GLU A 37 -0.50 -0.13 11.43
CA GLU A 37 -0.22 0.38 12.76
C GLU A 37 1.27 0.64 12.88
N SER A 38 1.61 1.72 13.60
CA SER A 38 2.97 1.95 14.07
C SER A 38 2.96 1.85 15.58
N ARG A 39 3.95 1.14 16.14
CA ARG A 39 4.10 0.93 17.58
C ARG A 39 5.50 1.35 18.00
N ASN A 40 5.57 2.35 18.85
CA ASN A 40 6.77 2.76 19.54
C ASN A 40 6.76 2.15 20.93
N GLY A 41 7.87 1.53 21.36
CA GLY A 41 8.02 1.00 22.71
C GLY A 41 9.44 1.15 23.24
N MET A 42 9.56 1.19 24.57
CA MET A 42 10.86 1.16 25.26
C MET A 42 11.14 -0.25 25.79
N VAL A 43 12.36 -0.73 25.57
CA VAL A 43 12.83 -2.05 26.05
C VAL A 43 12.79 -2.05 27.59
N GLY A 44 12.16 -3.06 28.19
CA GLY A 44 12.05 -3.21 29.65
C GLY A 44 10.82 -2.56 30.30
N THR A 45 10.01 -1.81 29.55
CA THR A 45 8.71 -1.29 30.04
C THR A 45 7.57 -1.90 29.25
N ALA A 46 6.82 -2.83 29.85
CA ALA A 46 5.70 -3.50 29.18
C ALA A 46 4.55 -2.54 28.78
N ASN A 47 4.48 -1.34 29.39
CA ASN A 47 3.28 -0.50 29.43
C ASN A 47 3.35 0.77 28.56
N LEU A 48 4.46 1.08 27.90
CA LEU A 48 4.57 2.22 26.99
C LEU A 48 4.65 1.71 25.54
N LYS A 49 3.51 1.29 24.98
CA LYS A 49 3.37 1.11 23.53
C LYS A 49 2.45 2.21 23.01
N ASN A 50 2.99 3.17 22.27
CA ASN A 50 2.21 4.25 21.67
C ASN A 50 2.28 4.15 20.15
N GLY A 51 1.21 4.56 19.47
CA GLY A 51 1.30 4.88 18.06
C GLY A 51 -0.04 4.81 17.31
N PRO A 52 -0.06 5.38 16.11
CA PRO A 52 -1.27 5.48 15.32
C PRO A 52 -1.64 4.14 14.68
N LYS A 53 -2.94 3.93 14.52
CA LYS A 53 -3.54 2.90 13.67
C LYS A 53 -4.41 3.59 12.64
N VAL A 54 -4.20 3.24 11.38
CA VAL A 54 -4.95 3.75 10.24
C VAL A 54 -5.65 2.57 9.57
N SER A 55 -6.93 2.75 9.25
CA SER A 55 -7.66 1.82 8.39
C SER A 55 -8.40 2.58 7.31
N CYS A 56 -8.42 2.07 6.08
CA CYS A 56 -9.18 2.65 4.97
C CYS A 56 -9.70 1.52 4.08
N GLN A 57 -10.86 1.73 3.46
CA GLN A 57 -11.20 1.01 2.24
C GLN A 57 -10.40 1.61 1.08
N VAL A 58 -9.74 0.75 0.30
CA VAL A 58 -8.90 1.16 -0.83
C VAL A 58 -9.50 0.59 -2.10
N GLU A 59 -9.89 1.47 -3.02
CA GLU A 59 -10.36 1.09 -4.35
C GLU A 59 -9.25 1.32 -5.37
N ILE A 60 -8.92 0.30 -6.17
CA ILE A 60 -7.94 0.36 -7.25
C ILE A 60 -8.68 0.15 -8.58
N GLU A 61 -8.75 1.19 -9.39
CA GLU A 61 -9.25 1.12 -10.76
C GLU A 61 -8.10 0.99 -11.75
N VAL A 62 -8.29 0.16 -12.77
CA VAL A 62 -7.29 -0.14 -13.79
C VAL A 62 -7.78 0.34 -15.16
N PRO A 63 -7.78 1.65 -15.45
CA PRO A 63 -8.26 2.17 -16.74
C PRO A 63 -7.48 1.58 -17.93
N GLN A 64 -6.20 1.29 -17.77
CA GLN A 64 -5.33 0.66 -18.76
C GLN A 64 -4.26 -0.18 -18.07
N THR A 65 -3.61 -1.07 -18.82
CA THR A 65 -2.55 -1.93 -18.28
C THR A 65 -1.46 -1.09 -17.62
N CYS A 66 -1.09 -1.47 -16.39
CA CYS A 66 -0.09 -0.78 -15.57
C CYS A 66 -0.37 0.70 -15.26
N ARG A 67 -1.61 1.18 -15.47
CA ARG A 67 -2.06 2.52 -15.10
C ARG A 67 -3.21 2.39 -14.13
N PHE A 68 -3.08 3.03 -12.97
CA PHE A 68 -3.97 2.82 -11.85
C PHE A 68 -4.50 4.15 -11.32
N VAL A 69 -5.71 4.10 -10.79
CA VAL A 69 -6.30 5.16 -9.97
C VAL A 69 -6.68 4.56 -8.63
N MET A 70 -6.12 5.09 -7.55
CA MET A 70 -6.45 4.69 -6.18
C MET A 70 -7.36 5.71 -5.52
N HIS A 71 -8.47 5.24 -4.98
CA HIS A 71 -9.30 5.98 -4.04
C HIS A 71 -9.18 5.37 -2.65
N THR A 72 -9.17 6.23 -1.64
CA THR A 72 -9.31 5.82 -0.25
C THR A 72 -10.66 6.31 0.26
N ARG A 73 -11.40 5.45 0.96
CA ARG A 73 -12.74 5.69 1.51
C ARG A 73 -12.81 5.15 2.93
N ASP A 74 -13.77 5.64 3.70
CA ASP A 74 -14.06 5.20 5.06
C ASP A 74 -12.78 5.13 5.93
N CYS A 75 -11.94 6.17 5.81
CA CYS A 75 -10.66 6.20 6.48
C CYS A 75 -10.84 6.55 7.97
N ALA A 76 -10.27 5.73 8.85
CA ALA A 76 -10.25 5.96 10.28
C ALA A 76 -8.81 6.13 10.80
N LEU A 77 -8.64 7.03 11.75
CA LEU A 77 -7.41 7.25 12.50
C LEU A 77 -7.68 7.03 13.99
N SER A 78 -6.97 6.07 14.56
CA SER A 78 -7.05 5.73 15.98
C SER A 78 -5.66 5.79 16.60
N GLU A 79 -5.61 6.01 17.91
CA GLU A 79 -4.39 6.00 18.71
C GLU A 79 -4.56 5.10 19.93
N VAL A 80 -3.45 4.64 20.50
CA VAL A 80 -3.49 3.84 21.72
C VAL A 80 -3.98 4.72 22.87
N SER A 81 -5.06 4.30 23.52
CA SER A 81 -5.65 4.98 24.67
C SER A 81 -5.40 4.27 25.99
N ALA A 82 -5.26 2.94 25.96
CA ALA A 82 -5.01 2.12 27.13
C ALA A 82 -4.28 0.82 26.75
N MET A 83 -3.86 0.08 27.76
CA MET A 83 -3.48 -1.34 27.63
C MET A 83 -4.56 -2.19 28.28
N ASP A 84 -4.92 -3.30 27.64
CA ASP A 84 -5.80 -4.30 28.26
C ASP A 84 -5.06 -5.12 29.34
N PRO A 85 -5.75 -5.93 30.15
CA PRO A 85 -5.11 -6.78 31.16
C PRO A 85 -4.09 -7.79 30.60
N GLN A 86 -4.12 -8.05 29.29
CA GLN A 86 -3.21 -8.92 28.56
C GLN A 86 -2.01 -8.16 27.95
N GLY A 87 -1.92 -6.85 28.18
CA GLY A 87 -0.83 -5.99 27.69
C GLY A 87 -0.93 -5.66 26.19
N GLN A 88 -2.11 -5.79 25.59
CA GLN A 88 -2.39 -5.37 24.22
C GLN A 88 -2.90 -3.92 24.17
N PRO A 89 -2.53 -3.16 23.14
CA PRO A 89 -3.00 -1.80 22.97
C PRO A 89 -4.51 -1.76 22.65
N VAL A 90 -5.24 -0.96 23.42
CA VAL A 90 -6.63 -0.59 23.16
C VAL A 90 -6.63 0.71 22.36
N TYR A 91 -7.27 0.69 21.19
CA TYR A 91 -7.32 1.83 20.29
C TYR A 91 -8.63 2.61 20.46
N SER A 92 -8.52 3.93 20.48
CA SER A 92 -9.67 4.83 20.37
C SER A 92 -9.43 5.85 19.25
N GLN A 93 -10.51 6.45 18.76
CA GLN A 93 -10.43 7.49 17.73
C GLN A 93 -9.47 8.61 18.16
N ALA A 94 -8.54 8.96 17.27
CA ALA A 94 -7.53 9.98 17.55
C ALA A 94 -8.08 11.39 17.45
N ARG A 95 -7.40 12.35 18.08
CA ARG A 95 -7.66 13.77 17.81
C ARG A 95 -7.40 14.10 16.34
N GLY A 96 -8.32 14.83 15.71
CA GLY A 96 -8.19 15.23 14.31
C GLY A 96 -8.57 14.16 13.28
N PHE A 97 -9.16 13.02 13.69
CA PHE A 97 -9.57 11.95 12.78
C PHE A 97 -10.42 12.45 11.60
N ALA A 98 -11.32 13.41 11.83
CA ALA A 98 -12.22 13.93 10.79
C ALA A 98 -11.46 14.70 9.69
N ALA A 99 -10.47 15.52 10.09
CA ALA A 99 -9.62 16.24 9.14
C ALA A 99 -8.71 15.26 8.37
N PHE A 100 -8.20 14.24 9.06
CA PHE A 100 -7.44 13.15 8.43
C PHE A 100 -8.28 12.40 7.40
N GLN A 101 -9.50 11.99 7.76
CA GLN A 101 -10.42 11.28 6.90
C GLN A 101 -10.73 12.12 5.66
N ALA A 102 -11.14 13.37 5.86
CA ALA A 102 -11.43 14.28 4.75
C ALA A 102 -10.23 14.43 3.81
N ALA A 103 -9.01 14.58 4.33
CA ALA A 103 -7.82 14.74 3.50
C ALA A 103 -7.44 13.45 2.75
N MET A 104 -7.53 12.28 3.39
CA MET A 104 -7.31 10.99 2.72
C MET A 104 -8.31 10.81 1.57
N GLU A 105 -9.60 11.06 1.80
CA GLU A 105 -10.68 10.77 0.86
C GLU A 105 -10.89 11.81 -0.24
N LYS A 106 -10.31 13.01 -0.09
CA LYS A 106 -10.49 14.14 -1.01
C LYS A 106 -10.03 13.82 -2.43
N ASN A 107 -8.77 13.40 -2.58
CA ASN A 107 -8.10 13.27 -3.87
C ASN A 107 -7.73 11.81 -4.17
N SER A 108 -7.98 11.35 -5.40
CA SER A 108 -7.45 10.08 -5.89
C SER A 108 -5.95 10.17 -6.15
N LEU A 109 -5.21 9.07 -6.00
CA LEU A 109 -3.82 8.98 -6.44
C LEU A 109 -3.72 8.19 -7.73
N LYS A 110 -3.26 8.82 -8.80
CA LYS A 110 -2.98 8.15 -10.07
C LYS A 110 -1.52 7.69 -10.06
N PHE A 111 -1.25 6.51 -10.60
CA PHE A 111 0.12 6.00 -10.68
C PHE A 111 0.33 5.02 -11.82
N THR A 112 1.58 4.90 -12.24
CA THR A 112 2.04 3.91 -13.19
C THR A 112 2.99 2.94 -12.50
N VAL A 113 2.99 1.70 -12.95
CA VAL A 113 3.93 0.68 -12.50
C VAL A 113 4.76 0.25 -13.70
N GLU A 114 6.08 0.22 -13.53
CA GLU A 114 7.00 -0.35 -14.52
C GLU A 114 7.77 -1.48 -13.82
N GLU A 115 7.86 -2.61 -14.50
CA GLU A 115 8.55 -3.82 -14.01
C GLU A 115 8.00 -4.34 -12.67
N ILE A 116 8.61 -3.93 -11.56
CA ILE A 116 8.38 -4.43 -10.19
C ILE A 116 8.03 -3.32 -9.19
N ALA A 117 8.06 -2.06 -9.62
CA ALA A 117 7.96 -0.92 -8.72
C ALA A 117 7.08 0.17 -9.30
N VAL A 118 6.50 0.95 -8.39
CA VAL A 118 5.80 2.19 -8.76
C VAL A 118 6.79 3.08 -9.52
N ALA A 119 6.52 3.26 -10.82
CA ALA A 119 7.38 4.03 -11.69
C ALA A 119 7.17 5.52 -11.43
N GLN A 120 5.91 5.93 -11.40
CA GLN A 120 5.56 7.33 -11.20
C GLN A 120 4.24 7.46 -10.43
N LEU A 121 4.23 8.42 -9.51
CA LEU A 121 3.03 8.89 -8.82
C LEU A 121 2.62 10.24 -9.38
N TYR A 122 1.32 10.46 -9.51
CA TYR A 122 0.72 11.71 -9.96
C TYR A 122 -0.28 12.18 -8.90
N PRO A 123 0.20 12.79 -7.79
CA PRO A 123 -0.67 13.40 -6.79
C PRO A 123 -1.26 14.72 -7.28
N GLU A 124 -2.40 15.11 -6.71
CA GLU A 124 -2.94 16.47 -6.89
C GLU A 124 -2.04 17.49 -6.17
N THR A 125 -1.97 18.72 -6.69
CA THR A 125 -0.99 19.74 -6.24
C THR A 125 -1.21 20.22 -4.81
N ASP A 126 -2.44 20.10 -4.31
CA ASP A 126 -2.84 20.53 -2.97
C ASP A 126 -2.84 19.37 -1.94
N GLU A 127 -2.37 18.19 -2.35
CA GLU A 127 -2.30 17.02 -1.47
C GLU A 127 -1.25 17.23 -0.36
N PRO A 128 -1.64 17.18 0.93
CA PRO A 128 -0.67 17.30 2.03
C PRO A 128 0.35 16.16 1.99
N VAL A 129 1.63 16.49 2.19
CA VAL A 129 2.75 15.53 2.06
C VAL A 129 2.58 14.31 2.96
N ASN A 130 2.07 14.49 4.18
CA ASN A 130 1.80 13.40 5.12
C ASN A 130 0.71 12.44 4.61
N ILE A 131 -0.33 12.96 3.97
CA ILE A 131 -1.40 12.15 3.35
C ILE A 131 -0.86 11.40 2.14
N LEU A 132 -0.08 12.08 1.29
CA LEU A 132 0.59 11.45 0.16
C LEU A 132 1.54 10.33 0.61
N ASN A 133 2.26 10.50 1.71
CA ASN A 133 3.14 9.46 2.25
C ASN A 133 2.38 8.22 2.75
N ILE A 134 1.18 8.38 3.30
CA ILE A 134 0.33 7.24 3.66
C ILE A 134 -0.17 6.53 2.40
N LYS A 135 -0.62 7.28 1.40
CA LYS A 135 -1.01 6.71 0.10
C LYS A 135 0.15 5.98 -0.59
N ARG A 136 1.38 6.52 -0.51
CA ARG A 136 2.60 5.81 -0.95
C ARG A 136 2.77 4.47 -0.25
N GLY A 137 2.58 4.43 1.06
CA GLY A 137 2.62 3.18 1.84
C GLY A 137 1.60 2.15 1.36
N ILE A 138 0.36 2.57 1.05
CA ILE A 138 -0.68 1.69 0.50
C ILE A 138 -0.26 1.12 -0.85
N VAL A 139 0.21 1.99 -1.76
CA VAL A 139 0.65 1.55 -3.10
C VAL A 139 1.83 0.57 -2.99
N SER A 140 2.82 0.86 -2.13
CA SER A 140 3.95 -0.03 -1.89
C SER A 140 3.53 -1.41 -1.38
N ALA A 141 2.49 -1.49 -0.54
CA ALA A 141 1.97 -2.76 -0.05
C ALA A 141 1.21 -3.56 -1.12
N LEU A 142 0.48 -2.88 -2.01
CA LEU A 142 -0.35 -3.53 -3.02
C LEU A 142 0.42 -3.92 -4.28
N MET A 143 1.46 -3.18 -4.66
CA MET A 143 2.16 -3.34 -5.94
C MET A 143 3.40 -4.24 -5.88
N VAL A 144 3.56 -5.01 -4.80
CA VAL A 144 4.62 -6.04 -4.72
C VAL A 144 4.31 -7.16 -5.72
N PRO A 145 5.29 -7.62 -6.51
CA PRO A 145 5.13 -8.80 -7.37
C PRO A 145 4.76 -10.01 -6.52
N VAL A 146 3.81 -10.82 -6.99
CA VAL A 146 3.61 -12.15 -6.42
C VAL A 146 4.79 -12.98 -6.91
N ILE A 147 5.77 -13.21 -6.03
CA ILE A 147 6.76 -14.26 -6.26
C ILE A 147 5.98 -15.55 -6.02
N GLU A 148 5.72 -16.31 -7.08
CA GLU A 148 5.26 -17.68 -6.91
C GLU A 148 6.39 -18.40 -6.14
N ASP A 149 6.11 -18.81 -4.90
CA ASP A 149 6.98 -19.79 -4.25
C ASP A 149 6.96 -21.01 -5.17
N GLU A 150 8.07 -21.25 -5.88
CA GLU A 150 8.32 -22.52 -6.52
C GLU A 150 8.11 -23.57 -5.43
N THR A 151 6.98 -24.27 -5.52
CA THR A 151 6.72 -25.48 -4.76
C THR A 151 7.99 -26.30 -4.76
N LYS A 152 8.53 -26.55 -3.57
CA LYS A 152 9.48 -27.63 -3.32
C LYS A 152 8.84 -28.93 -3.81
N SER A 153 8.98 -29.20 -5.10
CA SER A 153 8.76 -30.47 -5.74
C SER A 153 10.12 -30.95 -6.23
N PHE A 154 10.97 -31.29 -5.27
CA PHE A 154 11.89 -32.39 -5.47
C PHE A 154 11.59 -33.40 -4.37
N MET A 155 11.30 -34.62 -4.85
CA MET A 155 11.16 -35.86 -4.11
C MET A 155 12.31 -36.07 -3.12
#